data_AF-A0A7J9I7L5-F1
#
_entry.id   AF-A0A7J9I7L5-F1
#
_cell.length_a   1.000
_cell.length_b   1.000
_cell.length_c   1.000
_cell.angle_alpha   90.00
_cell.angle_beta   90.00
_cell.angle_gamma   90.00
#
_symmetry.space_group_name_H-M   'P 1'
#
loop_
_entity.id
_entity.type
_entity.pdbx_description
1 polymer ?
#
loop_
_entity_poly.entity_id
_entity_poly.type
_entity_poly.pdbx_seq_one_letter_code
_entity_poly.pdbx_strand_id
1 'polypeptide(L)' 'RFLRDHNKNWILGFNRRLESCSVFEVELWDILDGVALVQGRQHDRILVQTDNMEVIRAIKKAWLKRSNSTIIRRITQLL' A
#
# COMPACT_ATOMS: atom_id res chain seq x y z
N ARG A 1 -9.32 1.87 -5.44
CA ARG A 1 -8.10 1.19 -5.94
C ARG A 1 -8.45 -0.23 -6.39
N PHE A 2 -7.52 -0.97 -7.00
CA PHE A 2 -7.78 -2.34 -7.44
C PHE A 2 -6.53 -3.20 -7.32
N LEU A 3 -6.74 -4.51 -7.29
CA LEU A 3 -5.71 -5.53 -7.37
C LEU A 3 -5.73 -6.16 -8.76
N ARG A 4 -4.55 -6.50 -9.26
CA ARG A 4 -4.37 -7.23 -10.50
C ARG A 4 -3.49 -8.45 -10.28
N ASP A 5 -3.72 -9.50 -11.07
CA ASP A 5 -2.82 -10.65 -11.13
C ASP A 5 -1.55 -10.31 -11.94
N HIS A 6 -0.65 -11.28 -12.06
CA HIS A 6 0.58 -11.15 -12.82
C HIS A 6 0.35 -10.90 -14.33
N ASN A 7 -0.82 -11.27 -14.87
CA ASN A 7 -1.23 -11.03 -16.24
C ASN A 7 -1.97 -9.70 -16.42
N LYS A 8 -2.01 -8.86 -15.37
CA LYS A 8 -2.72 -7.58 -15.30
C LYS A 8 -4.24 -7.71 -15.39
N ASN A 9 -4.80 -8.91 -15.18
CA ASN A 9 -6.24 -9.08 -15.07
C ASN A 9 -6.71 -8.47 -13.76
N TRP A 10 -7.85 -7.78 -13.79
CA TRP A 10 -8.47 -7.26 -12.59
C TRP A 10 -8.97 -8.42 -11.72
N ILE A 11 -8.54 -8.46 -10.46
CA ILE A 11 -9.00 -9.45 -9.47
C ILE A 11 -10.18 -8.87 -8.69
N LEU A 12 -9.97 -7.69 -8.10
CA LEU A 12 -10.97 -7.00 -7.29
C LEU A 12 -10.67 -5.50 -7.17
N GLY A 13 -11.72 -4.73 -6.89
CA GLY A 13 -11.65 -3.33 -6.50
C GLY A 13 -11.88 -3.19 -5.01
N PHE A 14 -11.26 -2.18 -4.39
CA PHE A 14 -11.46 -1.85 -2.99
C PHE A 14 -11.48 -0.33 -2.80
N ASN A 15 -12.20 0.11 -1.76
CA ASN A 15 -12.25 1.49 -1.33
C ASN A 15 -12.32 1.54 0.20
N ARG A 16 -11.96 2.70 0.73
CA ARG A 16 -12.12 3.05 2.14
C ARG A 16 -12.73 4.43 2.21
N ARG A 17 -13.77 4.60 3.00
CA ARG A 17 -14.26 5.93 3.37
C ARG A 17 -13.31 6.50 4.42
N LEU A 18 -12.59 7.54 4.05
CA LEU A 18 -11.78 8.35 4.96
C LEU A 18 -12.51 9.68 5.21
N GLU A 19 -12.35 10.23 6.41
CA GLU A 19 -12.83 11.56 6.75
C GLU A 19 -11.78 12.61 6.33
N SER A 20 -11.55 13.64 7.15
CA SER A 20 -10.52 14.64 6.90
C SER A 20 -9.12 14.03 7.01
N CYS A 21 -8.43 13.93 5.88
CA CYS A 21 -7.05 13.48 5.80
C CYS A 21 -6.35 14.11 4.59
N SER A 22 -5.02 14.13 4.63
CA SER A 22 -4.20 14.60 3.52
C SER A 22 -4.18 13.59 2.37
N VAL A 23 -3.91 14.05 1.15
CA VAL A 23 -3.72 13.17 -0.02
C VAL A 23 -2.63 12.11 0.25
N PHE A 24 -1.58 12.50 0.98
CA PHE A 24 -0.52 11.58 1.40
C PHE A 24 -1.05 10.44 2.29
N GLU A 25 -1.92 10.75 3.26
CA GLU A 25 -2.52 9.75 4.13
C GLU A 25 -3.52 8.85 3.40
N VAL A 26 -4.30 9.41 2.46
CA VAL A 26 -5.21 8.63 1.60
C VAL A 26 -4.44 7.55 0.83
N GLU A 27 -3.35 7.94 0.17
CA GLU A 27 -2.51 7.01 -0.59
C GLU A 27 -1.88 5.93 0.30
N LEU A 28 -1.44 6.28 1.51
CA LEU A 28 -0.90 5.30 2.45
C LEU A 28 -1.97 4.29 2.92
N TRP A 29 -3.18 4.76 3.22
CA TRP A 29 -4.30 3.88 3.57
C TRP A 29 -4.68 2.95 2.41
N ASP A 30 -4.75 3.49 1.21
CA ASP A 30 -5.01 2.74 -0.01
C ASP A 30 -3.98 1.61 -0.24
N ILE A 31 -2.69 1.89 -0.03
CA ILE A 31 -1.65 0.87 -0.11
C ILE A 31 -1.80 -0.17 1.01
N LEU A 32 -2.02 0.27 2.25
CA LEU A 32 -2.17 -0.65 3.38
C LEU A 32 -3.33 -1.62 3.17
N ASP A 33 -4.48 -1.14 2.69
CA ASP A 33 -5.64 -1.98 2.41
C ASP A 33 -5.35 -2.98 1.29
N GLY A 34 -4.73 -2.51 0.19
CA GLY A 34 -4.35 -3.39 -0.91
C GLY A 34 -3.39 -4.50 -0.50
N VAL A 35 -2.35 -4.16 0.27
CA VAL A 35 -1.36 -5.13 0.74
C VAL A 35 -1.98 -6.10 1.76
N ALA A 36 -2.80 -5.62 2.68
CA ALA A 36 -3.48 -6.47 3.65
C ALA A 36 -4.45 -7.48 2.98
N LEU A 37 -5.06 -7.11 1.84
CA LEU A 37 -5.96 -7.99 1.08
C LEU A 37 -5.23 -9.14 0.37
N VAL A 38 -3.97 -8.94 -0.01
CA VAL A 38 -3.15 -9.97 -0.66
C VAL A 38 -2.31 -10.77 0.34
N GLN A 39 -2.11 -10.26 1.55
CA GLN A 39 -1.39 -10.97 2.61
C GLN A 39 -2.07 -12.31 2.93
N GLY A 40 -1.28 -13.38 3.02
CA GLY A 40 -1.78 -14.72 3.36
C GLY A 40 -2.38 -15.50 2.19
N ARG A 41 -2.55 -14.87 1.03
CA ARG A 41 -2.68 -15.58 -0.26
C ARG A 41 -1.25 -15.83 -0.74
N GLN A 42 -0.93 -17.03 -1.25
CA GLN A 42 0.42 -17.48 -1.65
C GLN A 42 1.02 -16.65 -2.81
N HIS A 43 1.21 -15.35 -2.60
CA HIS A 43 1.73 -14.40 -3.57
C HIS A 43 3.13 -14.02 -3.11
N ASP A 44 4.13 -14.65 -3.71
CA ASP A 44 5.54 -14.46 -3.33
C ASP A 44 6.07 -13.06 -3.67
N ARG A 45 5.37 -12.30 -4.53
CA ARG A 45 5.79 -10.98 -5.00
C ARG A 45 4.62 -10.03 -5.16
N ILE A 46 4.64 -8.93 -4.42
CA ILE A 46 3.65 -7.86 -4.49
C ILE A 46 4.31 -6.64 -5.16
N LEU A 47 3.68 -6.13 -6.23
CA LEU A 47 4.07 -4.85 -6.83
C LEU A 47 3.05 -3.78 -6.44
N VAL A 48 3.47 -2.84 -5.60
CA VAL A 48 2.65 -1.67 -5.24
C VAL A 48 2.89 -0.56 -6.26
N GLN A 49 1.81 -0.01 -6.82
CA GLN A 49 1.84 1.11 -7.77
C GLN A 49 1.05 2.30 -7.20
N THR A 50 1.68 3.47 -7.20
CA THR A 50 1.08 4.76 -6.87
C THR A 50 1.75 5.83 -7.73
N ASP A 51 1.00 6.86 -8.10
CA ASP A 51 1.50 8.06 -8.78
C ASP A 51 2.07 9.09 -7.79
N ASN A 52 1.92 8.87 -6.47
CA ASN A 52 2.44 9.74 -5.44
C ASN A 52 3.90 9.43 -5.10
N MET A 53 4.81 10.26 -5.63
CA MET A 53 6.25 10.12 -5.39
C MET A 53 6.65 10.31 -3.92
N GLU A 54 5.92 11.12 -3.15
CA GLU A 54 6.19 11.32 -1.72
C GLU A 54 5.97 10.02 -0.94
N VAL A 55 4.90 9.30 -1.26
CA VAL A 55 4.58 7.99 -0.67
C VAL A 55 5.66 6.96 -0.99
N ILE A 56 6.12 6.90 -2.25
CA ILE A 56 7.22 6.02 -2.66
C ILE A 56 8.48 6.31 -1.84
N ARG A 57 8.86 7.59 -1.71
CA ARG A 57 10.03 7.99 -0.92
C ARG A 57 9.87 7.63 0.56
N ALA A 58 8.68 7.85 1.13
CA ALA A 58 8.40 7.58 2.52
C ALA A 58 8.49 6.08 2.86
N ILE A 59 7.94 5.21 2.00
CA ILE A 59 8.02 3.75 2.16
C ILE A 59 9.45 3.25 1.96
N LYS A 60 10.16 3.70 0.90
CA LYS A 60 11.57 3.33 0.68
C LYS A 60 12.48 3.75 1.84
N LYS A 61 12.27 4.96 2.37
CA LYS A 61 12.98 5.44 3.55
C LYS A 61 12.70 4.57 4.77
N ALA A 62 11.46 4.09 4.92
CA ALA A 62 11.05 3.24 6.03
C ALA A 62 11.73 1.86 6.03
N TRP A 63 12.10 1.33 4.86
CA TRP A 63 12.92 0.11 4.75
C TRP A 63 14.36 0.31 5.19
N LEU A 64 14.92 1.50 5.03
CA LEU A 64 16.28 1.83 5.48
C LEU A 64 16.32 2.23 6.96
N LYS A 65 15.28 2.91 7.44
CA LYS A 65 15.15 3.39 8.82
C LYS A 65 13.69 3.36 9.23
N ARG A 66 13.40 2.72 10.37
CA ARG A 66 12.04 2.62 10.94
C ARG A 66 11.31 3.98 10.92
N SER A 67 10.12 4.00 10.32
CA SER A 67 9.26 5.18 10.28
C SER A 67 8.53 5.41 11.61
N ASN A 68 8.32 6.68 11.96
CA ASN A 68 7.46 7.08 13.08
C ASN A 68 5.97 6.96 12.74
N SER A 69 5.61 6.90 11.45
CA SER A 69 4.23 6.66 11.02
C SER A 69 3.85 5.20 11.22
N THR A 70 2.79 4.97 11.98
CA THR A 70 2.23 3.63 12.22
C THR A 70 1.75 2.98 10.92
N ILE A 71 1.14 3.74 10.00
CA ILE A 71 0.64 3.24 8.73
C ILE A 71 1.81 2.75 7.87
N ILE A 72 2.85 3.58 7.71
CA ILE A 72 4.04 3.23 6.94
C ILE A 72 4.70 1.99 7.53
N ARG A 73 4.87 1.94 8.86
CA ARG A 73 5.45 0.77 9.52
C ARG A 73 4.67 -0.51 9.24
N ARG A 74 3.34 -0.43 9.25
CA ARG A 74 2.48 -1.57 8.96
C ARG A 74 2.61 -2.01 7.50
N ILE A 75 2.59 -1.07 6.54
CA ILE A 75 2.85 -1.38 5.12
C ILE A 75 4.18 -2.13 4.96
N THR A 76 5.25 -1.64 5.58
CA THR A 76 6.59 -2.27 5.48
C THR A 76 6.72 -3.63 6.18
N GLN A 77 5.78 -4.01 7.05
CA GLN A 77 5.75 -5.34 7.68
C GLN A 77 4.97 -6.36 6.84
N LEU A 78 4.12 -5.86 5.92
CA LEU A 78 3.27 -6.68 5.07
C LEU A 78 3.82 -6.89 3.67
N LEU A 79 4.78 -6.04 3.27
CA LEU A 79 5.59 -6.14 2.06
C LEU A 79 6.93 -6.81 2.39
#